data_AF-A0A8J7TKY4-F1
#
_entry.id   AF-A0A8J7TKY4-F1
#
_cell.length_a   1.000
_cell.length_b   1.000
_cell.length_c   1.000
_cell.angle_alpha   90.00
_cell.angle_beta   90.00
_cell.angle_gamma   90.00
#
_symmetry.space_group_name_H-M   'P 1'
#
loop_
_entity.id
_entity.type
_entity.pdbx_description
1 polymer ?
#
loop_
_entity_poly.entity_id
_entity_poly.type
_entity_poly.pdbx_seq_one_letter_code
_entity_poly.pdbx_strand_id
1 'polypeptide(L)'
;MLTKGLSVTSIREKEYTVLPKEKKFNRVLIANRGEIALRIIRACRELGIETILVYSKPDKDTLAVKFADKSCFIGNEVSYLDIDKIIDIAKKTKVDAIHPGYGFLAENANFAKLCEKNKIKFIGPSSKVIELLGHKVKAKKTTHKAKVPVIEGIQTVLKDKKHAIKTAKSIGFPVMIKAAAGGGGKGMRIVKSKEDMEKAYEGAEAEALLSFKDKTLYMEKYMEEPRHIEFQILADQYDNLVHLGERDCSIQRKHQKLVEEAPSPAIDDNLREKMGDAAVRVVKAAKYEGAGTVEFLMDKNNNFYFIEMNTRIQVEHGVTEMITGVDLVKEQIKIASGGKLAFNQEDIKLEGYAIECRVNAEDPLEDFVPSTGTIINYLPPGGPGIRVNSICHSGYKVLPHYDSLLSLLICHGNSRQEAIFRMRMALYEYLIEGVKTTIPFHLAVLHNKNFLRGDVTTGFIEKNKILECVKDYCWKKEKDLTDEQKVIIVTTAVSKYIEKKNGNNKTSAWVQAGRQELMEQEL
;
A
#
# COMPACT_ATOMS: atom_id res chain seq x y z
N MET A 1 -54.04 0.06 -23.49
CA MET A 1 -53.45 -1.30 -23.52
C MET A 1 -52.22 -1.21 -24.43
N LEU A 2 -50.97 -1.38 -24.04
CA LEU A 2 -50.31 -1.89 -22.84
C LEU A 2 -48.98 -1.13 -22.72
N THR A 3 -48.88 -0.23 -21.74
CA THR A 3 -47.61 0.13 -21.12
C THR A 3 -47.28 -0.96 -20.10
N LYS A 4 -46.47 -1.94 -20.50
CA LYS A 4 -45.68 -2.79 -19.60
C LYS A 4 -44.24 -2.52 -20.00
N GLY A 5 -43.52 -1.68 -19.27
CA GLY A 5 -43.06 -2.04 -17.93
C GLY A 5 -41.75 -2.80 -18.03
N LEU A 6 -40.77 -2.26 -18.77
CA LEU A 6 -39.37 -2.50 -18.44
C LEU A 6 -39.13 -1.70 -17.15
N SER A 7 -39.43 -2.34 -16.04
CA SER A 7 -38.84 -1.99 -14.75
C SER A 7 -37.36 -1.87 -15.01
N VAL A 8 -36.85 -0.64 -14.90
CA VAL A 8 -35.44 -0.39 -14.62
C VAL A 8 -35.20 -1.09 -13.30
N THR A 9 -34.85 -2.38 -13.37
CA THR A 9 -34.33 -3.13 -12.24
C THR A 9 -33.15 -2.32 -11.76
N SER A 10 -33.37 -1.72 -10.60
CA SER A 10 -32.45 -0.86 -9.86
C SER A 10 -31.00 -1.27 -10.13
N ILE A 11 -30.29 -0.47 -10.93
CA ILE A 11 -28.90 -0.21 -10.60
C ILE A 11 -29.02 0.45 -9.23
N ARG A 12 -28.91 -0.33 -8.15
CA ARG A 12 -28.65 0.26 -6.84
C ARG A 12 -27.34 0.99 -7.07
N GLU A 13 -27.38 2.32 -7.19
CA GLU A 13 -26.19 3.11 -6.85
C GLU A 13 -25.69 2.47 -5.56
N LYS A 14 -24.47 1.90 -5.57
CA LYS A 14 -23.85 1.46 -4.31
C LYS A 14 -23.95 2.70 -3.44
N GLU A 15 -24.77 2.67 -2.40
CA GLU A 15 -24.95 3.80 -1.49
C GLU A 15 -23.60 3.94 -0.79
N TYR A 16 -22.71 4.72 -1.39
CA TYR A 16 -21.50 5.15 -0.75
C TYR A 16 -21.93 6.00 0.44
N THR A 17 -21.23 5.90 1.58
CA THR A 17 -21.54 6.69 2.78
C THR A 17 -21.88 8.12 2.40
N VAL A 18 -23.15 8.51 2.58
CA VAL A 18 -23.65 9.81 2.13
C VAL A 18 -23.38 10.81 3.24
N LEU A 19 -22.54 11.81 2.96
CA LEU A 19 -22.28 12.90 3.89
C LEU A 19 -23.39 13.95 3.80
N PRO A 20 -24.09 14.26 4.90
CA PRO A 20 -24.88 15.48 4.98
C PRO A 20 -23.99 16.70 4.72
N LYS A 21 -24.49 17.73 4.01
CA LYS A 21 -23.73 18.97 3.72
C LYS A 21 -23.11 19.59 4.98
N GLU A 22 -23.81 19.51 6.12
CA GLU A 22 -23.37 20.06 7.41
C GLU A 22 -22.20 19.28 8.05
N LYS A 23 -22.02 18.03 7.65
CA LYS A 23 -20.98 17.13 8.16
C LYS A 23 -19.81 16.98 7.19
N LYS A 24 -19.73 17.81 6.15
CA LYS A 24 -18.69 17.69 5.14
C LYS A 24 -17.51 18.58 5.51
N PHE A 25 -16.28 18.03 5.50
CA PHE A 25 -15.08 18.86 5.58
C PHE A 25 -15.00 19.80 4.37
N ASN A 26 -14.61 21.04 4.59
CA ASN A 26 -14.32 22.00 3.57
C ASN A 26 -12.84 21.96 3.18
N ARG A 27 -11.95 21.70 4.14
CA ARG A 27 -10.49 21.72 3.95
C ARG A 27 -9.78 20.61 4.70
N VAL A 28 -8.98 19.83 3.98
CA VAL A 28 -8.16 18.74 4.55
C VAL A 28 -6.69 19.04 4.29
N LEU A 29 -5.88 18.99 5.36
CA LEU A 29 -4.43 19.01 5.25
C LEU A 29 -3.90 17.58 5.08
N ILE A 30 -2.96 17.40 4.15
CA ILE A 30 -2.34 16.12 3.85
C ILE A 30 -0.92 16.15 4.41
N ALA A 31 -0.69 15.41 5.49
CA ALA A 31 0.58 15.31 6.21
C ALA A 31 1.43 14.14 5.69
N ASN A 32 1.65 14.10 4.37
CA ASN A 32 2.41 13.05 3.70
C ASN A 32 2.98 13.55 2.36
N ARG A 33 3.62 12.65 1.61
CA ARG A 33 4.23 12.89 0.30
C ARG A 33 3.88 11.76 -0.68
N GLY A 34 4.49 11.80 -1.87
CA GLY A 34 4.50 10.65 -2.77
C GLY A 34 3.13 10.28 -3.34
N GLU A 35 2.97 9.01 -3.70
CA GLU A 35 1.75 8.50 -4.34
C GLU A 35 0.53 8.65 -3.43
N ILE A 36 0.69 8.37 -2.13
CA ILE A 36 -0.41 8.45 -1.16
C ILE A 36 -0.94 9.87 -1.00
N ALA A 37 -0.07 10.88 -1.01
CA ALA A 37 -0.52 12.27 -1.01
C ALA A 37 -1.39 12.58 -2.24
N LEU A 38 -0.96 12.13 -3.42
CA LEU A 38 -1.73 12.31 -4.66
C LEU A 38 -3.06 11.52 -4.64
N ARG A 39 -3.06 10.30 -4.08
CA ARG A 39 -4.26 9.48 -3.87
C ARG A 39 -5.29 10.18 -2.99
N ILE A 40 -4.84 10.82 -1.91
CA ILE A 40 -5.70 11.60 -1.00
C ILE A 40 -6.21 12.88 -1.69
N ILE A 41 -5.35 13.58 -2.43
CA ILE A 41 -5.75 14.77 -3.21
C ILE A 41 -6.92 14.42 -4.16
N ARG A 42 -6.81 13.30 -4.89
CA ARG A 42 -7.87 12.82 -5.79
C ARG A 42 -9.18 12.55 -5.04
N ALA A 43 -9.13 11.84 -3.92
CA ALA A 43 -10.31 11.56 -3.10
C ALA A 43 -10.98 12.86 -2.59
N CYS A 44 -10.19 13.79 -2.05
CA CYS A 44 -10.70 15.08 -1.58
C CYS A 44 -11.36 15.88 -2.72
N ARG A 45 -10.74 15.91 -3.92
CA ARG A 45 -11.29 16.62 -5.08
C ARG A 45 -12.61 16.05 -5.56
N GLU A 46 -12.72 14.74 -5.65
CA GLU A 46 -13.99 14.08 -5.99
C GLU A 46 -15.07 14.30 -4.94
N LEU A 47 -14.68 14.43 -3.67
CA LEU A 47 -15.57 14.86 -2.61
C LEU A 47 -15.79 16.37 -2.59
N GLY A 48 -15.16 17.19 -3.43
CA GLY A 48 -15.26 18.65 -3.42
C GLY A 48 -14.76 19.29 -2.13
N ILE A 49 -13.59 18.86 -1.65
CA ILE A 49 -12.88 19.31 -0.45
C ILE A 49 -11.56 19.96 -0.87
N GLU A 50 -11.27 21.15 -0.35
CA GLU A 50 -10.01 21.87 -0.61
C GLU A 50 -8.82 21.15 0.05
N THR A 51 -7.74 21.01 -0.70
CA THR A 51 -6.54 20.27 -0.26
C THR A 51 -5.38 21.20 0.11
N ILE A 52 -4.81 20.99 1.29
CA ILE A 52 -3.58 21.66 1.75
C ILE A 52 -2.48 20.62 1.88
N LEU A 53 -1.46 20.64 1.04
CA LEU A 53 -0.33 19.71 1.13
C LEU A 53 0.87 20.33 1.85
N VAL A 54 1.46 19.64 2.81
CA VAL A 54 2.79 20.02 3.32
C VAL A 54 3.90 19.39 2.47
N TYR A 55 4.97 20.15 2.19
CA TYR A 55 6.08 19.64 1.37
C TYR A 55 7.46 20.09 1.83
N SER A 56 8.44 19.19 1.68
CA SER A 56 9.85 19.43 1.95
C SER A 56 10.58 19.99 0.73
N LYS A 57 11.85 20.39 0.90
CA LYS A 57 12.68 20.92 -0.19
C LYS A 57 12.86 19.91 -1.34
N PRO A 58 13.15 18.62 -1.11
CA PRO A 58 13.25 17.66 -2.20
C PRO A 58 11.94 17.42 -2.96
N ASP A 59 10.78 17.59 -2.31
CA ASP A 59 9.47 17.33 -2.94
C ASP A 59 8.85 18.55 -3.65
N LYS A 60 9.54 19.70 -3.67
CA LYS A 60 9.04 20.98 -4.20
C LYS A 60 8.41 20.87 -5.59
N ASP A 61 9.01 20.08 -6.47
CA ASP A 61 8.60 19.99 -7.89
C ASP A 61 7.78 18.73 -8.22
N THR A 62 7.32 18.00 -7.19
CA THR A 62 6.55 16.75 -7.36
C THR A 62 5.12 16.99 -7.84
N LEU A 63 4.50 15.94 -8.42
CA LEU A 63 3.10 16.01 -8.85
C LEU A 63 2.14 16.32 -7.71
N ALA A 64 2.36 15.78 -6.52
CA ALA A 64 1.50 16.07 -5.37
C ALA A 64 1.45 17.58 -5.06
N VAL A 65 2.59 18.28 -5.10
CA VAL A 65 2.65 19.74 -4.92
C VAL A 65 1.91 20.49 -6.03
N LYS A 66 2.07 20.05 -7.29
CA LYS A 66 1.40 20.67 -8.43
C LYS A 66 -0.12 20.47 -8.43
N PHE A 67 -0.59 19.35 -7.88
CA PHE A 67 -2.01 19.01 -7.85
C PHE A 67 -2.71 19.39 -6.55
N ALA A 68 -2.03 19.77 -5.48
CA ALA A 68 -2.71 20.30 -4.30
C ALA A 68 -3.28 21.70 -4.59
N ASP A 69 -4.40 22.07 -3.97
CA ASP A 69 -4.99 23.40 -4.16
C ASP A 69 -4.15 24.48 -3.47
N LYS A 70 -3.53 24.14 -2.33
CA LYS A 70 -2.45 24.91 -1.70
C LYS A 70 -1.35 23.98 -1.20
N SER A 71 -0.12 24.49 -1.23
CA SER A 71 1.07 23.78 -0.73
C SER A 71 1.83 24.64 0.29
N CYS A 72 2.25 24.04 1.40
CA CYS A 72 2.98 24.73 2.47
C CYS A 72 4.36 24.11 2.69
N PHE A 73 5.41 24.92 2.57
CA PHE A 73 6.78 24.47 2.76
C PHE A 73 7.08 24.19 4.23
N ILE A 74 7.56 22.98 4.53
CA ILE A 74 7.90 22.54 5.89
C ILE A 74 9.39 22.42 6.16
N GLY A 75 10.28 22.60 5.19
CA GLY A 75 11.73 22.58 5.42
C GLY A 75 12.45 21.45 4.69
N ASN A 76 13.29 20.72 5.41
CA ASN A 76 14.10 19.62 4.86
C ASN A 76 13.35 18.27 4.90
N GLU A 77 14.01 17.19 4.53
CA GLU A 77 13.45 15.85 4.43
C GLU A 77 12.89 15.32 5.76
N VAL A 78 13.54 15.62 6.88
CA VAL A 78 13.12 15.18 8.22
C VAL A 78 11.87 15.94 8.70
N SER A 79 11.56 17.08 8.06
CA SER A 79 10.47 17.96 8.50
C SER A 79 9.08 17.34 8.38
N TYR A 80 8.90 16.22 7.65
CA TYR A 80 7.65 15.45 7.66
C TYR A 80 7.33 14.84 9.04
N LEU A 81 8.32 14.79 9.94
CA LEU A 81 8.16 14.33 11.33
C LEU A 81 8.01 15.49 12.33
N ASP A 82 8.03 16.74 11.86
CA ASP A 82 7.88 17.93 12.70
C ASP A 82 6.39 18.20 13.01
N ILE A 83 5.94 17.61 14.11
CA ILE A 83 4.55 17.68 14.57
C ILE A 83 4.10 19.13 14.80
N ASP A 84 4.91 19.92 15.53
CA ASP A 84 4.52 21.28 15.92
C ASP A 84 4.34 22.16 14.69
N LYS A 85 5.26 22.05 13.72
CA LYS A 85 5.17 22.79 12.46
C LYS A 85 3.95 22.42 11.63
N ILE A 86 3.61 21.14 11.54
CA ILE A 86 2.43 20.68 10.80
C ILE A 86 1.14 21.18 11.48
N ILE A 87 1.06 21.12 12.82
CA ILE A 87 -0.08 21.65 13.59
C ILE A 87 -0.21 23.16 13.41
N ASP A 88 0.90 23.91 13.42
CA ASP A 88 0.89 25.35 13.19
C ASP A 88 0.37 25.72 11.80
N ILE A 89 0.78 24.97 10.77
CA ILE A 89 0.26 25.14 9.41
C ILE A 89 -1.23 24.83 9.37
N ALA A 90 -1.67 23.73 9.98
CA ALA A 90 -3.07 23.34 10.04
C ALA A 90 -3.95 24.43 10.68
N LYS A 91 -3.47 25.06 11.76
CA LYS A 91 -4.16 26.19 12.42
C LYS A 91 -4.20 27.44 11.55
N LYS A 92 -3.07 27.84 10.96
CA LYS A 92 -2.99 29.03 10.07
C LYS A 92 -3.87 28.87 8.85
N THR A 93 -3.93 27.66 8.32
CA THR A 93 -4.76 27.31 7.17
C THR A 93 -6.15 26.87 7.56
N LYS A 94 -6.56 26.94 8.83
CA LYS A 94 -7.93 26.66 9.31
C LYS A 94 -8.53 25.39 8.69
N VAL A 95 -7.76 24.30 8.67
CA VAL A 95 -8.25 23.02 8.14
C VAL A 95 -9.22 22.37 9.12
N ASP A 96 -10.18 21.62 8.59
CA ASP A 96 -11.11 20.84 9.42
C ASP A 96 -10.45 19.55 9.91
N ALA A 97 -9.59 18.96 9.07
CA ALA A 97 -8.98 17.67 9.33
C ALA A 97 -7.58 17.52 8.74
N ILE A 98 -6.83 16.56 9.27
CA ILE A 98 -5.53 16.13 8.76
C ILE A 98 -5.61 14.66 8.33
N HIS A 99 -5.25 14.37 7.08
CA HIS A 99 -5.02 13.02 6.60
C HIS A 99 -3.52 12.69 6.66
N PRO A 100 -3.09 11.69 7.46
CA PRO A 100 -1.68 11.39 7.61
C PRO A 100 -1.16 10.40 6.56
N GLY A 101 -2.03 9.74 5.79
CA GLY A 101 -1.64 8.72 4.82
C GLY A 101 -1.08 7.48 5.51
N TYR A 102 0.06 6.99 5.05
CA TYR A 102 0.80 5.90 5.69
C TYR A 102 2.26 6.28 5.95
N GLY A 103 2.93 5.60 6.88
CA GLY A 103 4.27 5.99 7.31
C GLY A 103 4.28 7.34 8.05
N PHE A 104 5.46 7.95 8.20
CA PHE A 104 5.66 9.22 8.91
C PHE A 104 4.91 9.29 10.26
N LEU A 105 3.91 10.16 10.36
CA LEU A 105 3.14 10.43 11.58
C LEU A 105 1.79 9.68 11.63
N ALA A 106 1.50 8.79 10.67
CA ALA A 106 0.20 8.11 10.57
C ALA A 106 -0.14 7.21 11.76
N GLU A 107 0.87 6.67 12.44
CA GLU A 107 0.69 5.85 13.65
C GLU A 107 1.31 6.53 14.88
N ASN A 108 1.46 7.86 14.83
CA ASN A 108 2.02 8.64 15.94
C ASN A 108 0.89 9.13 16.88
N ALA A 109 0.76 8.48 18.04
CA ALA A 109 -0.27 8.81 19.02
C ALA A 109 -0.17 10.27 19.53
N ASN A 110 1.03 10.83 19.66
CA ASN A 110 1.21 12.23 20.08
C ASN A 110 0.70 13.21 19.02
N PHE A 111 0.92 12.92 17.74
CA PHE A 111 0.40 13.73 16.64
C PHE A 111 -1.13 13.75 16.62
N ALA A 112 -1.77 12.58 16.71
CA ALA A 112 -3.22 12.48 16.80
C ALA A 112 -3.76 13.23 18.04
N LYS A 113 -3.09 13.11 19.19
CA LYS A 113 -3.45 13.82 20.43
C LYS A 113 -3.36 15.34 20.28
N LEU A 114 -2.37 15.83 19.55
CA LEU A 114 -2.24 17.27 19.29
C LEU A 114 -3.28 17.78 18.29
N CYS A 115 -3.69 16.95 17.31
CA CYS A 115 -4.85 17.24 16.47
C CYS A 115 -6.12 17.40 17.32
N GLU A 116 -6.41 16.42 18.19
CA GLU A 116 -7.55 16.43 19.13
C GLU A 116 -7.56 17.70 20.00
N LYS A 117 -6.42 18.05 20.61
CA LYS A 117 -6.28 19.25 21.46
C LYS A 117 -6.53 20.57 20.70
N ASN A 118 -6.17 20.62 19.42
CA ASN A 118 -6.36 21.80 18.58
C ASN A 118 -7.69 21.79 17.81
N LYS A 119 -8.60 20.85 18.12
CA LYS A 119 -9.90 20.70 17.46
C LYS A 119 -9.80 20.49 15.94
N ILE A 120 -8.77 19.80 15.50
CA ILE A 120 -8.57 19.39 14.11
C ILE A 120 -8.81 17.88 14.06
N LYS A 121 -9.72 17.39 13.20
CA LYS A 121 -10.00 15.95 13.14
C LYS A 121 -8.79 15.23 12.53
N PHE A 122 -8.25 14.26 13.26
CA PHE A 122 -7.31 13.30 12.70
C PHE A 122 -8.10 12.27 11.88
N ILE A 123 -7.80 12.12 10.59
CA ILE A 123 -8.46 11.13 9.73
C ILE A 123 -7.79 9.78 9.96
N GLY A 124 -8.28 9.09 10.98
CA GLY A 124 -7.76 7.83 11.52
C GLY A 124 -8.33 7.60 12.92
N PRO A 125 -7.88 6.55 13.62
CA PRO A 125 -8.34 6.25 14.97
C PRO A 125 -7.86 7.29 15.99
N SER A 126 -8.47 7.30 17.17
CA SER A 126 -8.10 8.22 18.27
C SER A 126 -6.67 7.98 18.78
N SER A 127 -6.08 9.01 19.39
CA SER A 127 -4.72 8.94 19.97
C SER A 127 -4.53 7.79 20.95
N LYS A 128 -5.55 7.50 21.76
CA LYS A 128 -5.56 6.38 22.72
C LYS A 128 -5.54 5.02 22.04
N VAL A 129 -6.24 4.88 20.92
CA VAL A 129 -6.30 3.63 20.15
C VAL A 129 -4.97 3.38 19.43
N ILE A 130 -4.39 4.42 18.83
CA ILE A 130 -3.05 4.35 18.23
C ILE A 130 -2.00 3.93 19.29
N GLU A 131 -2.04 4.53 20.48
CA GLU A 131 -1.12 4.15 21.57
C GLU A 131 -1.32 2.70 22.03
N LEU A 132 -2.58 2.25 22.15
CA LEU A 132 -2.91 0.88 22.56
C LEU A 132 -2.39 -0.15 21.56
N LEU A 133 -2.67 0.06 20.27
CA LEU A 133 -2.37 -0.89 19.19
C LEU A 133 -0.91 -0.82 18.74
N GLY A 134 -0.27 0.35 18.85
CA GLY A 134 1.18 0.51 18.60
C GLY A 134 2.04 -0.22 19.63
N HIS A 135 1.51 -0.48 20.83
CA HIS A 135 2.22 -1.23 21.86
C HIS A 135 1.96 -2.74 21.74
N LYS A 136 2.84 -3.47 21.02
CA LYS A 136 2.67 -4.89 20.65
C LYS A 136 2.17 -5.82 21.77
N VAL A 137 2.74 -5.69 22.98
CA VAL A 137 2.31 -6.49 24.14
C VAL A 137 0.89 -6.16 24.60
N LYS A 138 0.51 -4.87 24.67
CA LYS A 138 -0.83 -4.43 25.09
C LYS A 138 -1.87 -4.78 24.02
N ALA A 139 -1.54 -4.56 22.75
CA ALA A 139 -2.36 -4.95 21.61
C ALA A 139 -2.71 -6.44 21.70
N LYS A 140 -1.70 -7.30 21.84
CA LYS A 140 -1.92 -8.76 21.90
C LYS A 140 -2.62 -9.24 23.15
N LYS A 141 -2.40 -8.62 24.31
CA LYS A 141 -3.20 -8.90 25.51
C LYS A 141 -4.68 -8.56 25.31
N THR A 142 -4.96 -7.44 24.64
CA THR A 142 -6.33 -7.03 24.29
C THR A 142 -6.96 -8.01 23.31
N THR A 143 -6.23 -8.38 22.26
CA THR A 143 -6.63 -9.36 21.26
C THR A 143 -6.88 -10.76 21.86
N HIS A 144 -6.01 -11.22 22.76
CA HIS A 144 -6.17 -12.50 23.44
C HIS A 144 -7.43 -12.53 24.32
N LYS A 145 -7.73 -11.46 25.05
CA LYS A 145 -8.99 -11.31 25.81
C LYS A 145 -10.21 -11.34 24.90
N ALA A 146 -10.08 -10.88 23.65
CA ALA A 146 -11.11 -10.96 22.62
C ALA A 146 -11.23 -12.35 21.96
N LYS A 147 -10.56 -13.39 22.52
CA LYS A 147 -10.56 -14.77 22.01
C LYS A 147 -10.09 -14.88 20.56
N VAL A 148 -9.13 -14.04 20.17
CA VAL A 148 -8.46 -14.14 18.88
C VAL A 148 -7.15 -14.90 19.08
N PRO A 149 -6.82 -15.88 18.22
CA PRO A 149 -5.56 -16.59 18.29
C PRO A 149 -4.35 -15.64 18.23
N VAL A 150 -3.42 -15.80 19.16
CA VAL A 150 -2.15 -15.05 19.23
C VAL A 150 -1.00 -16.04 19.29
N ILE A 151 0.17 -15.64 18.82
CA ILE A 151 1.38 -16.47 18.88
C ILE A 151 1.74 -16.73 20.36
N GLU A 152 2.07 -17.98 20.67
CA GLU A 152 2.52 -18.38 22.00
C GLU A 152 3.78 -17.60 22.44
N GLY A 153 3.87 -17.29 23.73
CA GLY A 153 5.01 -16.60 24.34
C GLY A 153 4.84 -15.10 24.60
N ILE A 154 3.83 -14.47 23.99
CA ILE A 154 3.74 -13.01 23.94
C ILE A 154 3.30 -12.30 25.23
N GLN A 155 2.85 -13.06 26.22
CA GLN A 155 2.14 -12.47 27.37
C GLN A 155 3.09 -11.76 28.35
N THR A 156 4.39 -12.02 28.24
CA THR A 156 5.41 -11.54 29.18
C THR A 156 6.61 -10.93 28.48
N VAL A 157 6.96 -9.72 28.90
CA VAL A 157 8.24 -9.06 28.58
C VAL A 157 9.37 -9.89 29.18
N LEU A 158 10.47 -10.04 28.44
CA LEU A 158 11.67 -10.68 28.92
C LEU A 158 12.36 -9.77 29.94
N LYS A 159 12.71 -10.32 31.10
CA LYS A 159 13.30 -9.55 32.21
C LYS A 159 14.82 -9.55 32.11
N ASP A 160 15.36 -10.71 31.76
CA ASP A 160 16.77 -11.00 31.63
C ASP A 160 16.97 -12.25 30.76
N LYS A 161 18.23 -12.57 30.49
CA LYS A 161 18.65 -13.75 29.73
C LYS A 161 18.14 -15.08 30.33
N LYS A 162 18.11 -15.21 31.65
CA LYS A 162 17.65 -16.44 32.33
C LYS A 162 16.14 -16.63 32.11
N HIS A 163 15.38 -15.54 32.17
CA HIS A 163 13.96 -15.52 31.87
C HIS A 163 13.71 -15.89 30.40
N ALA A 164 14.54 -15.41 29.46
CA ALA A 164 14.45 -15.77 28.04
C ALA A 164 14.65 -17.27 27.81
N ILE A 165 15.67 -17.89 28.42
CA ILE A 165 15.91 -19.34 28.31
C ILE A 165 14.73 -20.16 28.87
N LYS A 166 14.20 -19.77 30.04
CA LYS A 166 13.04 -20.45 30.64
C LYS A 166 11.80 -20.33 29.76
N THR A 167 11.57 -19.14 29.21
CA THR A 167 10.43 -18.86 28.32
C THR A 167 10.53 -19.68 27.03
N ALA A 168 11.72 -19.74 26.41
CA ALA A 168 11.94 -20.52 25.20
C ALA A 168 11.73 -22.02 25.41
N LYS A 169 12.11 -22.56 26.58
CA LYS A 169 11.81 -23.95 26.93
C LYS A 169 10.31 -24.23 27.07
N SER A 170 9.54 -23.26 27.57
CA SER A 170 8.09 -23.40 27.71
C SER A 170 7.35 -23.34 26.37
N ILE A 171 7.82 -22.50 25.44
CA ILE A 171 7.26 -22.35 24.09
C ILE A 171 7.75 -23.47 23.16
N GLY A 172 8.97 -23.97 23.40
CA GLY A 172 9.69 -24.87 22.53
C GLY A 172 10.40 -24.13 21.39
N PHE A 173 11.63 -24.53 21.09
CA PHE A 173 12.40 -24.00 19.96
C PHE A 173 11.82 -24.45 18.59
N PRO A 174 12.12 -23.75 17.48
CA PRO A 174 12.73 -22.42 17.43
C PRO A 174 11.79 -21.31 17.95
N VAL A 175 12.36 -20.23 18.46
CA VAL A 175 11.64 -19.05 18.95
C VAL A 175 12.17 -17.78 18.29
N MET A 176 11.40 -16.70 18.31
CA MET A 176 11.77 -15.38 17.81
C MET A 176 11.80 -14.39 18.97
N ILE A 177 12.93 -13.73 19.19
CA ILE A 177 13.04 -12.55 20.07
C ILE A 177 12.66 -11.33 19.25
N LYS A 178 11.86 -10.42 19.82
CA LYS A 178 11.42 -9.18 19.16
C LYS A 178 11.47 -7.99 20.13
N ALA A 179 11.81 -6.82 19.60
CA ALA A 179 11.69 -5.54 20.31
C ALA A 179 10.21 -5.11 20.44
N ALA A 180 9.79 -4.67 21.63
CA ALA A 180 8.41 -4.27 21.91
C ALA A 180 8.00 -2.99 21.16
N ALA A 181 8.92 -2.03 21.04
CA ALA A 181 8.76 -0.81 20.25
C ALA A 181 9.21 -0.96 18.78
N GLY A 182 9.55 -2.19 18.35
CA GLY A 182 10.14 -2.44 17.04
C GLY A 182 9.13 -2.57 15.89
N GLY A 183 9.53 -2.12 14.70
CA GLY A 183 8.80 -2.25 13.44
C GLY A 183 9.74 -2.43 12.25
N GLY A 184 9.20 -2.92 11.11
CA GLY A 184 9.92 -2.99 9.84
C GLY A 184 11.14 -3.92 9.83
N GLY A 185 11.08 -5.09 10.49
CA GLY A 185 12.18 -6.06 10.44
C GLY A 185 13.24 -5.91 11.54
N LYS A 186 13.38 -4.73 12.14
CA LYS A 186 14.47 -4.39 13.08
C LYS A 186 14.22 -4.90 14.50
N GLY A 187 15.28 -5.32 15.17
CA GLY A 187 15.26 -5.83 16.55
C GLY A 187 14.59 -7.21 16.68
N MET A 188 14.67 -8.04 15.63
CA MET A 188 14.17 -9.42 15.64
C MET A 188 15.30 -10.42 15.44
N ARG A 189 15.28 -11.53 16.18
CA ARG A 189 16.28 -12.61 16.08
C ARG A 189 15.65 -13.99 16.26
N ILE A 190 15.90 -14.87 15.30
CA ILE A 190 15.52 -16.29 15.39
C ILE A 190 16.53 -17.00 16.28
N VAL A 191 16.03 -17.76 17.25
CA VAL A 191 16.83 -18.58 18.16
C VAL A 191 16.44 -20.03 17.95
N LYS A 192 17.38 -20.83 17.42
CA LYS A 192 17.12 -22.23 17.05
C LYS A 192 17.39 -23.19 18.21
N SER A 193 18.33 -22.86 19.08
CA SER A 193 18.64 -23.66 20.26
C SER A 193 18.96 -22.81 21.49
N LYS A 194 19.16 -23.47 22.63
CA LYS A 194 19.48 -22.80 23.90
C LYS A 194 20.83 -22.06 23.82
N GLU A 195 21.78 -22.61 23.08
CA GLU A 195 23.15 -22.12 22.93
C GLU A 195 23.18 -20.77 22.20
N ASP A 196 22.23 -20.53 21.30
CA ASP A 196 22.12 -19.29 20.53
C ASP A 196 21.47 -18.14 21.32
N MET A 197 20.78 -18.45 22.42
CA MET A 197 19.89 -17.51 23.13
C MET A 197 20.63 -16.29 23.66
N GLU A 198 21.81 -16.49 24.24
CA GLU A 198 22.53 -15.41 24.90
C GLU A 198 22.96 -14.33 23.90
N LYS A 199 23.61 -14.74 22.80
CA LYS A 199 24.02 -13.85 21.71
C LYS A 199 22.82 -13.17 21.06
N ALA A 200 21.73 -13.92 20.85
CA ALA A 200 20.53 -13.38 20.23
C ALA A 200 19.86 -12.31 21.11
N TYR A 201 19.79 -12.53 22.43
CA TYR A 201 19.21 -11.58 23.38
C TYR A 201 20.01 -10.27 23.42
N GLU A 202 21.33 -10.35 23.58
CA GLU A 202 22.20 -9.17 23.63
C GLU A 202 22.13 -8.37 22.32
N GLY A 203 22.19 -9.07 21.18
CA GLY A 203 22.09 -8.45 19.87
C GLY A 203 20.74 -7.76 19.65
N ALA A 204 19.64 -8.41 20.04
CA ALA A 204 18.31 -7.81 19.94
C ALA A 204 18.13 -6.60 20.87
N GLU A 205 18.66 -6.66 22.10
CA GLU A 205 18.58 -5.56 23.06
C GLU A 205 19.39 -4.34 22.60
N ALA A 206 20.61 -4.57 22.11
CA ALA A 206 21.46 -3.51 21.58
C ALA A 206 20.82 -2.84 20.35
N GLU A 207 20.28 -3.62 19.41
CA GLU A 207 19.60 -3.08 18.24
C GLU A 207 18.32 -2.31 18.62
N ALA A 208 17.57 -2.80 19.61
CA ALA A 208 16.37 -2.13 20.10
C ALA A 208 16.70 -0.78 20.77
N LEU A 209 17.75 -0.73 21.59
CA LEU A 209 18.22 0.52 22.20
C LEU A 209 18.68 1.53 21.14
N LEU A 210 19.48 1.09 20.17
CA LEU A 210 20.02 1.95 19.12
C LEU A 210 18.91 2.50 18.21
N SER A 211 17.94 1.66 17.86
CA SER A 211 16.90 2.01 16.88
C SER A 211 15.70 2.71 17.51
N PHE A 212 15.31 2.35 18.73
CA PHE A 212 14.04 2.75 19.34
C PHE A 212 14.21 3.41 20.71
N LYS A 213 15.43 3.49 21.25
CA LYS A 213 15.70 3.97 22.63
C LYS A 213 14.89 3.20 23.69
N ASP A 214 14.53 1.96 23.39
CA ASP A 214 13.77 1.05 24.25
C ASP A 214 14.43 -0.34 24.24
N LYS A 215 14.73 -0.88 25.41
CA LYS A 215 15.35 -2.22 25.60
C LYS A 215 14.33 -3.33 25.78
N THR A 216 13.05 -3.01 25.76
CA THR A 216 11.98 -3.98 26.05
C THR A 216 11.92 -5.04 24.96
N LEU A 217 12.20 -6.29 25.34
CA LEU A 217 12.11 -7.45 24.47
C LEU A 217 10.97 -8.38 24.88
N TYR A 218 10.40 -9.10 23.91
CA TYR A 218 9.48 -10.20 24.13
C TYR A 218 9.85 -11.40 23.24
N MET A 219 9.22 -12.54 23.48
CA MET A 219 9.48 -13.78 22.76
C MET A 219 8.21 -14.37 22.19
N GLU A 220 8.33 -14.98 21.02
CA GLU A 220 7.25 -15.70 20.34
C GLU A 220 7.73 -17.05 19.82
N LYS A 221 6.79 -17.98 19.61
CA LYS A 221 7.06 -19.14 18.77
C LYS A 221 7.46 -18.67 17.37
N TYR A 222 8.58 -19.18 16.85
CA TYR A 222 8.94 -18.94 15.46
C TYR A 222 8.09 -19.83 14.56
N MET A 223 7.43 -19.21 13.58
CA MET A 223 6.74 -19.92 12.51
C MET A 223 7.66 -20.01 11.31
N GLU A 224 7.87 -21.24 10.85
CA GLU A 224 8.66 -21.50 9.65
C GLU A 224 7.79 -21.30 8.42
N GLU A 225 8.27 -20.44 7.51
CA GLU A 225 7.63 -20.15 6.22
C GLU A 225 6.10 -19.90 6.29
N PRO A 226 5.60 -19.01 7.18
CA PRO A 226 4.17 -18.71 7.22
C PRO A 226 3.73 -17.95 5.97
N ARG A 227 2.43 -17.87 5.76
CA ARG A 227 1.81 -16.83 4.94
C ARG A 227 1.53 -15.60 5.78
N HIS A 228 1.69 -14.43 5.17
CA HIS A 228 1.29 -13.16 5.76
C HIS A 228 -0.08 -12.79 5.18
N ILE A 229 -1.13 -12.93 5.98
CA ILE A 229 -2.51 -12.67 5.60
C ILE A 229 -3.03 -11.50 6.40
N GLU A 230 -3.73 -10.58 5.75
CA GLU A 230 -4.25 -9.41 6.46
C GLU A 230 -5.66 -9.05 6.02
N PHE A 231 -6.48 -8.59 6.96
CA PHE A 231 -7.88 -8.22 6.72
C PHE A 231 -8.06 -6.72 6.75
N GLN A 232 -8.65 -6.17 5.68
CA GLN A 232 -9.03 -4.77 5.62
C GLN A 232 -10.29 -4.53 6.44
N ILE A 233 -10.27 -3.47 7.24
CA ILE A 233 -11.39 -3.09 8.10
C ILE A 233 -11.84 -1.66 7.79
N LEU A 234 -13.15 -1.42 7.89
CA LEU A 234 -13.74 -0.09 8.07
C LEU A 234 -14.65 -0.09 9.31
N ALA A 235 -14.48 0.90 10.18
CA ALA A 235 -15.31 1.12 11.36
C ALA A 235 -15.75 2.58 11.45
N ASP A 236 -17.03 2.86 11.70
CA ASP A 236 -17.50 4.23 11.93
C ASP A 236 -17.58 4.60 13.42
N GLN A 237 -18.03 5.83 13.70
CA GLN A 237 -18.22 6.37 15.05
C GLN A 237 -19.49 5.84 15.75
N TYR A 238 -20.25 4.97 15.08
CA TYR A 238 -21.58 4.51 15.48
C TYR A 238 -21.62 3.00 15.69
N ASP A 239 -20.46 2.40 15.96
CA ASP A 239 -20.24 0.97 16.17
C ASP A 239 -20.55 0.08 14.95
N ASN A 240 -20.74 0.66 13.75
CA ASN A 240 -20.81 -0.12 12.51
C ASN A 240 -19.40 -0.49 12.06
N LEU A 241 -19.24 -1.74 11.64
CA LEU A 241 -17.94 -2.33 11.35
C LEU A 241 -18.10 -3.44 10.32
N VAL A 242 -17.28 -3.40 9.28
CA VAL A 242 -17.17 -4.45 8.27
C VAL A 242 -15.71 -4.79 7.96
N HIS A 243 -15.46 -6.02 7.52
CA HIS A 243 -14.22 -6.37 6.82
C HIS A 243 -14.46 -6.40 5.30
N LEU A 244 -13.43 -6.01 4.55
CA LEU A 244 -13.46 -5.91 3.08
C LEU A 244 -12.64 -7.04 2.43
N GLY A 245 -12.73 -8.23 3.02
CA GLY A 245 -11.90 -9.38 2.66
C GLY A 245 -10.44 -9.24 3.09
N GLU A 246 -9.63 -10.18 2.61
CA GLU A 246 -8.23 -10.34 2.95
C GLU A 246 -7.27 -10.11 1.78
N ARG A 247 -6.01 -9.85 2.12
CA ARG A 247 -4.88 -9.80 1.20
C ARG A 247 -3.82 -10.82 1.61
N ASP A 248 -3.21 -11.47 0.62
CA ASP A 248 -2.00 -12.25 0.78
C ASP A 248 -0.79 -11.36 0.45
N CYS A 249 0.01 -11.07 1.46
CA CYS A 249 1.18 -10.21 1.36
C CYS A 249 2.47 -11.01 1.59
N SER A 250 2.47 -12.31 1.28
CA SER A 250 3.56 -13.23 1.60
C SER A 250 4.83 -13.02 0.76
N ILE A 251 4.74 -12.39 -0.41
CA ILE A 251 5.93 -12.10 -1.24
C ILE A 251 6.68 -10.92 -0.64
N GLN A 252 7.70 -11.23 0.16
CA GLN A 252 8.44 -10.25 0.94
C GLN A 252 9.95 -10.43 0.80
N ARG A 253 10.70 -9.33 0.82
CA ARG A 253 12.16 -9.32 0.94
C ARG A 253 12.55 -8.64 2.25
N LYS A 254 13.32 -9.30 3.12
CA LYS A 254 13.73 -8.73 4.43
C LYS A 254 12.53 -8.12 5.20
N HIS A 255 11.38 -8.81 5.16
CA HIS A 255 10.09 -8.38 5.74
C HIS A 255 9.41 -7.15 5.09
N GLN A 256 9.86 -6.72 3.92
CA GLN A 256 9.20 -5.68 3.11
C GLN A 256 8.34 -6.35 2.04
N LYS A 257 7.05 -6.03 2.00
CA LYS A 257 6.10 -6.51 1.00
C LYS A 257 6.45 -5.94 -0.38
N LEU A 258 6.39 -6.78 -1.42
CA LEU A 258 6.72 -6.41 -2.80
C LEU A 258 5.61 -6.75 -3.81
N VAL A 259 4.87 -7.84 -3.55
CA VAL A 259 3.70 -8.26 -4.31
C VAL A 259 2.60 -8.64 -3.34
N GLU A 260 1.40 -8.11 -3.58
CA GLU A 260 0.21 -8.31 -2.75
C GLU A 260 -0.94 -8.74 -3.65
N GLU A 261 -1.75 -9.71 -3.21
CA GLU A 261 -2.92 -10.15 -3.97
C GLU A 261 -4.17 -10.28 -3.09
N ALA A 262 -5.33 -10.05 -3.71
CA ALA A 262 -6.64 -10.14 -3.06
C ALA A 262 -7.67 -10.79 -4.01
N PRO A 263 -8.51 -11.73 -3.53
CA PRO A 263 -8.37 -12.45 -2.27
C PRO A 263 -7.14 -13.39 -2.27
N SER A 264 -6.81 -13.97 -1.11
CA SER A 264 -5.71 -14.93 -1.01
C SER A 264 -6.07 -16.24 -1.73
N PRO A 265 -5.16 -16.82 -2.54
CA PRO A 265 -5.40 -18.12 -3.17
C PRO A 265 -5.38 -19.29 -2.16
N ALA A 266 -4.92 -19.07 -0.93
CA ALA A 266 -4.79 -20.11 0.09
C ALA A 266 -5.99 -20.19 1.04
N ILE A 267 -6.96 -19.29 0.90
CA ILE A 267 -8.07 -19.14 1.84
C ILE A 267 -9.38 -19.46 1.14
N ASP A 268 -10.07 -20.49 1.63
CA ASP A 268 -11.45 -20.80 1.27
C ASP A 268 -12.45 -19.92 2.02
N ASP A 269 -13.73 -19.98 1.65
CA ASP A 269 -14.76 -19.10 2.22
C ASP A 269 -14.97 -19.32 3.72
N ASN A 270 -14.86 -20.55 4.20
CA ASN A 270 -15.03 -20.88 5.62
C ASN A 270 -13.87 -20.32 6.47
N LEU A 271 -12.64 -20.47 6.00
CA LEU A 271 -11.47 -19.89 6.66
C LEU A 271 -11.51 -18.36 6.59
N ARG A 272 -11.97 -17.79 5.46
CA ARG A 272 -12.16 -16.34 5.29
C ARG A 272 -13.14 -15.78 6.32
N GLU A 273 -14.29 -16.42 6.50
CA GLU A 273 -15.29 -16.03 7.50
C GLU A 273 -14.69 -16.09 8.91
N LYS A 274 -14.03 -17.21 9.26
CA LYS A 274 -13.40 -17.39 10.58
C LYS A 274 -12.31 -16.35 10.88
N MET A 275 -11.47 -16.01 9.90
CA MET A 275 -10.42 -15.00 10.05
C MET A 275 -10.99 -13.58 10.04
N GLY A 276 -12.00 -13.30 9.20
CA GLY A 276 -12.72 -12.03 9.16
C GLY A 276 -13.39 -11.71 10.50
N ASP A 277 -14.06 -12.70 11.08
CA ASP A 277 -14.64 -12.63 12.43
C ASP A 277 -13.59 -12.34 13.50
N ALA A 278 -12.42 -12.97 13.39
CA ALA A 278 -11.31 -12.70 14.30
C ALA A 278 -10.82 -11.26 14.16
N ALA A 279 -10.68 -10.75 12.93
CA ALA A 279 -10.31 -9.36 12.66
C ALA A 279 -11.34 -8.37 13.23
N VAL A 280 -12.63 -8.60 13.00
CA VAL A 280 -13.72 -7.80 13.57
C VAL A 280 -13.66 -7.78 15.10
N ARG A 281 -13.37 -8.91 15.76
CA ARG A 281 -13.21 -8.95 17.22
C ARG A 281 -12.02 -8.12 17.72
N VAL A 282 -10.90 -8.08 17.00
CA VAL A 282 -9.76 -7.20 17.33
C VAL A 282 -10.21 -5.74 17.35
N VAL A 283 -10.90 -5.33 16.28
CA VAL A 283 -11.33 -3.94 16.05
C VAL A 283 -12.35 -3.50 17.10
N LYS A 284 -13.33 -4.35 17.41
CA LYS A 284 -14.32 -4.11 18.49
C LYS A 284 -13.64 -3.98 19.85
N ALA A 285 -12.70 -4.87 20.16
CA ALA A 285 -11.98 -4.83 21.45
C ALA A 285 -11.12 -3.57 21.61
N ALA A 286 -10.59 -3.05 20.50
CA ALA A 286 -9.80 -1.82 20.48
C ALA A 286 -10.66 -0.53 20.44
N LYS A 287 -11.98 -0.63 20.19
CA LYS A 287 -12.86 0.52 19.90
C LYS A 287 -12.31 1.41 18.79
N TYR A 288 -11.93 0.76 17.70
CA TYR A 288 -11.26 1.40 16.56
C TYR A 288 -12.25 2.16 15.67
N GLU A 289 -11.79 3.24 15.04
CA GLU A 289 -12.52 4.06 14.06
C GLU A 289 -11.63 4.25 12.81
N GLY A 290 -12.26 4.28 11.63
CA GLY A 290 -11.63 4.54 10.34
C GLY A 290 -11.23 3.28 9.60
N ALA A 291 -10.32 3.41 8.64
CA ALA A 291 -9.69 2.27 7.98
C ALA A 291 -8.50 1.77 8.78
N GLY A 292 -8.36 0.46 8.87
CA GLY A 292 -7.20 -0.19 9.47
C GLY A 292 -7.05 -1.61 8.94
N THR A 293 -5.93 -2.24 9.26
CA THR A 293 -5.66 -3.61 8.81
C THR A 293 -5.26 -4.48 9.98
N VAL A 294 -5.88 -5.64 10.11
CA VAL A 294 -5.50 -6.68 11.08
C VAL A 294 -4.65 -7.72 10.38
N GLU A 295 -3.39 -7.86 10.80
CA GLU A 295 -2.43 -8.78 10.20
C GLU A 295 -2.33 -10.10 10.99
N PHE A 296 -2.20 -11.20 10.25
CA PHE A 296 -2.06 -12.56 10.74
C PHE A 296 -0.88 -13.27 10.07
N LEU A 297 -0.24 -14.17 10.81
CA LEU A 297 0.56 -15.24 10.21
C LEU A 297 -0.27 -16.51 10.15
N MET A 298 -0.28 -17.16 8.99
CA MET A 298 -0.95 -18.44 8.77
C MET A 298 0.08 -19.53 8.53
N ASP A 299 0.00 -20.62 9.28
CA ASP A 299 0.90 -21.77 9.14
C ASP A 299 0.45 -22.71 8.01
N LYS A 300 1.27 -23.74 7.75
CA LYS A 300 1.00 -24.77 6.73
C LYS A 300 -0.26 -25.62 6.97
N ASN A 301 -0.80 -25.59 8.18
CA ASN A 301 -2.01 -26.32 8.58
C ASN A 301 -3.24 -25.40 8.62
N ASN A 302 -3.14 -24.19 8.05
CA ASN A 302 -4.17 -23.15 8.07
C ASN A 302 -4.56 -22.65 9.47
N ASN A 303 -3.68 -22.83 10.48
CA ASN A 303 -3.81 -22.13 11.75
C ASN A 303 -3.30 -20.70 11.58
N PHE A 304 -4.07 -19.73 12.04
CA PHE A 304 -3.72 -18.32 11.92
C PHE A 304 -3.54 -17.67 13.29
N TYR A 305 -2.68 -16.66 13.35
CA TYR A 305 -2.30 -16.00 14.60
C TYR A 305 -2.10 -14.51 14.38
N PHE A 306 -2.76 -13.70 15.19
CA PHE A 306 -2.65 -12.24 15.13
C PHE A 306 -1.20 -11.78 15.41
N ILE A 307 -0.70 -10.89 14.56
CA ILE A 307 0.63 -10.29 14.71
C ILE A 307 0.59 -8.82 15.09
N GLU A 308 -0.16 -8.00 14.38
CA GLU A 308 -0.30 -6.58 14.65
C GLU A 308 -1.56 -6.04 13.95
N MET A 309 -1.90 -4.81 14.29
CA MET A 309 -2.92 -4.05 13.56
C MET A 309 -2.29 -2.74 13.13
N ASN A 310 -2.24 -2.47 11.83
CA ASN A 310 -1.84 -1.16 11.36
C ASN A 310 -3.03 -0.20 11.48
N THR A 311 -2.79 0.90 12.17
CA THR A 311 -3.82 1.87 12.59
C THR A 311 -4.03 2.98 11.55
N ARG A 312 -3.95 2.61 10.27
CA ARG A 312 -3.88 3.51 9.11
C ARG A 312 -4.24 2.75 7.83
N ILE A 313 -4.38 3.50 6.73
CA ILE A 313 -4.37 2.92 5.38
C ILE A 313 -3.01 2.26 5.09
N GLN A 314 -2.99 1.26 4.22
CA GLN A 314 -1.78 0.58 3.76
C GLN A 314 -1.54 0.86 2.27
N VAL A 315 -0.32 0.55 1.81
CA VAL A 315 0.08 0.78 0.41
C VAL A 315 -0.82 -0.05 -0.51
N GLU A 316 -0.94 -1.33 -0.17
CA GLU A 316 -1.70 -2.38 -0.83
C GLU A 316 -3.24 -2.26 -0.69
N HIS A 317 -3.76 -1.13 -0.24
CA HIS A 317 -5.22 -0.91 -0.16
C HIS A 317 -5.89 -1.02 -1.53
N GLY A 318 -5.16 -0.72 -2.61
CA GLY A 318 -5.65 -0.70 -3.98
C GLY A 318 -6.20 -2.04 -4.46
N VAL A 319 -5.61 -3.19 -4.08
CA VAL A 319 -6.14 -4.50 -4.47
C VAL A 319 -7.52 -4.77 -3.84
N THR A 320 -7.73 -4.32 -2.60
CA THR A 320 -9.04 -4.43 -1.93
C THR A 320 -10.08 -3.53 -2.60
N GLU A 321 -9.72 -2.30 -2.97
CA GLU A 321 -10.63 -1.41 -3.70
C GLU A 321 -11.05 -2.03 -5.04
N MET A 322 -10.13 -2.67 -5.76
CA MET A 322 -10.41 -3.28 -7.06
C MET A 322 -11.39 -4.46 -6.99
N ILE A 323 -11.34 -5.28 -5.93
CA ILE A 323 -12.23 -6.45 -5.80
C ILE A 323 -13.55 -6.14 -5.08
N THR A 324 -13.65 -5.02 -4.35
CA THR A 324 -14.88 -4.67 -3.60
C THR A 324 -15.64 -3.50 -4.24
N GLY A 325 -14.95 -2.65 -5.01
CA GLY A 325 -15.47 -1.36 -5.48
C GLY A 325 -15.64 -0.30 -4.40
N VAL A 326 -15.14 -0.55 -3.18
CA VAL A 326 -15.18 0.41 -2.06
C VAL A 326 -13.95 1.30 -2.12
N ASP A 327 -14.15 2.61 -2.21
CA ASP A 327 -13.07 3.62 -2.20
C ASP A 327 -12.66 3.92 -0.76
N LEU A 328 -11.59 3.28 -0.29
CA LEU A 328 -11.15 3.29 1.10
C LEU A 328 -10.79 4.69 1.59
N VAL A 329 -10.12 5.49 0.76
CA VAL A 329 -9.70 6.84 1.17
C VAL A 329 -10.90 7.79 1.26
N LYS A 330 -11.88 7.67 0.36
CA LYS A 330 -13.14 8.41 0.52
C LYS A 330 -13.87 7.98 1.78
N GLU A 331 -13.99 6.69 2.05
CA GLU A 331 -14.66 6.20 3.26
C GLU A 331 -13.94 6.65 4.53
N GLN A 332 -12.60 6.67 4.57
CA GLN A 332 -11.84 7.25 5.68
C GLN A 332 -12.22 8.71 5.94
N ILE A 333 -12.26 9.54 4.88
CA ILE A 333 -12.61 10.95 5.00
C ILE A 333 -14.04 11.08 5.53
N LYS A 334 -14.99 10.35 4.95
CA LYS A 334 -16.42 10.44 5.32
C LYS A 334 -16.70 9.96 6.74
N ILE A 335 -16.11 8.84 7.16
CA ILE A 335 -16.19 8.34 8.53
C ILE A 335 -15.63 9.39 9.49
N ALA A 336 -14.47 9.96 9.18
CA ALA A 336 -13.87 10.99 10.02
C ALA A 336 -14.74 12.24 10.12
N SER A 337 -15.48 12.60 9.07
CA SER A 337 -16.46 13.71 9.12
C SER A 337 -17.78 13.36 9.84
N GLY A 338 -17.92 12.15 10.37
CA GLY A 338 -19.11 11.71 11.12
C GLY A 338 -20.22 11.10 10.25
N GLY A 339 -19.84 10.56 9.09
CA GLY A 339 -20.69 9.69 8.28
C GLY A 339 -20.88 8.31 8.92
N LYS A 340 -22.06 7.71 8.71
CA LYS A 340 -22.35 6.31 9.05
C LYS A 340 -22.00 5.44 7.85
N LEU A 341 -21.40 4.27 8.07
CA LEU A 341 -21.23 3.29 6.99
C LEU A 341 -22.59 3.01 6.34
N ALA A 342 -22.64 3.11 5.01
CA ALA A 342 -23.85 2.91 4.24
C ALA A 342 -24.04 1.45 3.75
N PHE A 343 -23.22 0.53 4.26
CA PHE A 343 -23.25 -0.88 3.91
C PHE A 343 -22.87 -1.74 5.11
N ASN A 344 -23.38 -2.96 5.10
CA ASN A 344 -23.17 -3.96 6.14
C ASN A 344 -22.26 -5.07 5.62
N GLN A 345 -21.96 -6.08 6.46
CA GLN A 345 -21.08 -7.18 6.06
C GLN A 345 -21.68 -8.00 4.92
N GLU A 346 -23.01 -8.13 4.86
CA GLU A 346 -23.71 -8.91 3.81
C GLU A 346 -23.66 -8.23 2.42
N ASP A 347 -23.40 -6.91 2.38
CA ASP A 347 -23.28 -6.15 1.13
C ASP A 347 -21.89 -6.27 0.48
N ILE A 348 -20.90 -6.75 1.24
CA ILE A 348 -19.52 -6.87 0.76
C ILE A 348 -19.38 -8.12 -0.11
N LYS A 349 -19.16 -7.88 -1.41
CA LYS A 349 -18.87 -8.92 -2.40
C LYS A 349 -17.44 -8.78 -2.89
N LEU A 350 -16.72 -9.89 -2.91
CA LEU A 350 -15.38 -9.97 -3.49
C LEU A 350 -15.52 -10.43 -4.95
N GLU A 351 -15.28 -9.53 -5.89
CA GLU A 351 -15.45 -9.76 -7.33
C GLU A 351 -14.09 -9.86 -8.02
N GLY A 352 -13.76 -11.07 -8.49
CA GLY A 352 -12.52 -11.35 -9.20
C GLY A 352 -11.29 -11.38 -8.30
N TYR A 353 -10.14 -11.08 -8.89
CA TYR A 353 -8.82 -11.09 -8.25
C TYR A 353 -8.06 -9.84 -8.64
N ALA A 354 -7.30 -9.28 -7.70
CA ALA A 354 -6.39 -8.16 -7.96
C ALA A 354 -4.99 -8.47 -7.42
N ILE A 355 -3.97 -8.03 -8.15
CA ILE A 355 -2.57 -8.14 -7.77
C ILE A 355 -1.94 -6.76 -7.86
N GLU A 356 -1.13 -6.38 -6.87
CA GLU A 356 -0.31 -5.19 -6.86
C GLU A 356 1.18 -5.56 -6.92
N CYS A 357 1.93 -4.80 -7.71
CA CYS A 357 3.39 -4.85 -7.73
C CYS A 357 3.94 -3.46 -7.39
N ARG A 358 4.83 -3.40 -6.39
CA ARG A 358 5.54 -2.17 -6.01
C ARG A 358 6.72 -1.91 -6.95
N VAL A 359 6.54 -1.02 -7.91
CA VAL A 359 7.61 -0.62 -8.84
C VAL A 359 8.50 0.39 -8.12
N ASN A 360 9.66 -0.08 -7.66
CA ASN A 360 10.66 0.72 -6.95
C ASN A 360 11.84 1.04 -7.86
N ALA A 361 12.50 2.16 -7.62
CA ALA A 361 13.78 2.55 -8.18
C ALA A 361 14.91 1.81 -7.44
N GLU A 362 15.05 0.52 -7.69
CA GLU A 362 16.04 -0.36 -7.08
C GLU A 362 16.60 -1.30 -8.16
N ASP A 363 17.85 -1.74 -8.01
CA ASP A 363 18.44 -2.75 -8.90
C ASP A 363 18.40 -4.15 -8.23
N PRO A 364 17.47 -5.04 -8.63
CA PRO A 364 17.34 -6.35 -7.98
C PRO A 364 18.58 -7.25 -8.15
N LEU A 365 19.45 -7.00 -9.14
CA LEU A 365 20.68 -7.77 -9.34
C LEU A 365 21.80 -7.35 -8.38
N GLU A 366 21.72 -6.15 -7.81
CA GLU A 366 22.69 -5.59 -6.88
C GLU A 366 22.06 -5.42 -5.48
N ASP A 367 21.47 -6.50 -4.94
CA ASP A 367 20.74 -6.54 -3.65
C ASP A 367 19.72 -5.39 -3.46
N PHE A 368 19.06 -4.97 -4.54
CA PHE A 368 18.06 -3.89 -4.56
C PHE A 368 18.62 -2.57 -4.03
N VAL A 369 19.88 -2.25 -4.34
CA VAL A 369 20.43 -0.92 -4.07
C VAL A 369 19.54 0.14 -4.75
N PRO A 370 19.16 1.23 -4.05
CA PRO A 370 18.36 2.31 -4.64
C PRO A 370 19.03 2.94 -5.86
N SER A 371 18.27 3.07 -6.95
CA SER A 371 18.69 3.67 -8.21
C SER A 371 18.22 5.12 -8.29
N THR A 372 19.13 6.04 -7.99
CA THR A 372 18.86 7.49 -8.13
C THR A 372 19.14 7.96 -9.55
N GLY A 373 18.47 9.02 -9.98
CA GLY A 373 18.62 9.52 -11.34
C GLY A 373 17.44 10.37 -11.79
N THR A 374 17.35 10.61 -13.09
CA THR A 374 16.21 11.30 -13.71
C THR A 374 15.50 10.31 -14.62
N ILE A 375 14.17 10.22 -14.50
CA ILE A 375 13.35 9.46 -15.42
C ILE A 375 13.34 10.20 -16.76
N ILE A 376 13.87 9.57 -17.81
CA ILE A 376 14.01 10.18 -19.14
C ILE A 376 12.70 9.95 -19.91
N ASN A 377 12.33 8.67 -20.06
CA ASN A 377 11.09 8.25 -20.69
C ASN A 377 10.21 7.54 -19.67
N TYR A 378 8.94 7.90 -19.67
CA TYR A 378 7.92 7.33 -18.79
C TYR A 378 6.67 7.05 -19.61
N LEU A 379 6.34 5.77 -19.80
CA LEU A 379 5.10 5.33 -20.42
C LEU A 379 4.45 4.29 -19.49
N PRO A 380 3.44 4.68 -18.69
CA PRO A 380 2.72 3.74 -17.85
C PRO A 380 1.81 2.85 -18.70
N PRO A 381 1.60 1.59 -18.31
CA PRO A 381 0.64 0.70 -18.97
C PRO A 381 -0.79 1.18 -18.72
N GLY A 382 -1.71 0.74 -19.57
CA GLY A 382 -3.14 1.03 -19.45
C GLY A 382 -4.00 -0.06 -20.08
N GLY A 383 -5.33 0.11 -20.01
CA GLY A 383 -6.29 -0.85 -20.55
C GLY A 383 -7.21 -1.46 -19.47
N PRO A 384 -8.12 -2.37 -19.85
CA PRO A 384 -9.10 -2.95 -18.94
C PRO A 384 -8.45 -3.61 -17.72
N GLY A 385 -8.91 -3.23 -16.53
CA GLY A 385 -8.45 -3.79 -15.25
C GLY A 385 -7.04 -3.35 -14.82
N ILE A 386 -6.40 -2.40 -15.50
CA ILE A 386 -5.10 -1.85 -15.11
C ILE A 386 -5.29 -0.52 -14.39
N ARG A 387 -4.73 -0.41 -13.18
CA ARG A 387 -4.68 0.82 -12.38
C ARG A 387 -3.23 1.15 -12.03
N VAL A 388 -2.87 2.41 -12.22
CA VAL A 388 -1.53 2.93 -11.91
C VAL A 388 -1.64 4.10 -10.93
N ASN A 389 -1.07 3.94 -9.74
CA ASN A 389 -0.86 5.04 -8.81
C ASN A 389 0.62 5.42 -8.83
N SER A 390 0.96 6.55 -9.46
CA SER A 390 2.34 7.00 -9.61
C SER A 390 2.46 8.51 -9.49
N ILE A 391 3.62 8.96 -9.02
CA ILE A 391 4.06 10.37 -9.06
C ILE A 391 5.05 10.65 -10.20
N CYS A 392 5.41 9.61 -10.96
CA CYS A 392 6.44 9.70 -11.98
C CYS A 392 5.92 10.37 -13.25
N HIS A 393 6.83 11.05 -13.93
CA HIS A 393 6.65 11.60 -15.27
C HIS A 393 8.05 11.77 -15.89
N SER A 394 8.14 11.97 -17.20
CA SER A 394 9.40 12.35 -17.83
C SER A 394 9.98 13.62 -17.20
N GLY A 395 11.24 13.56 -16.80
CA GLY A 395 11.95 14.60 -16.04
C GLY A 395 11.84 14.48 -14.52
N TYR A 396 11.09 13.50 -13.98
CA TYR A 396 11.04 13.27 -12.53
C TYR A 396 12.40 12.84 -11.99
N LYS A 397 12.84 13.46 -10.89
CA LYS A 397 14.13 13.16 -10.24
C LYS A 397 13.92 12.20 -9.07
N VAL A 398 14.50 11.01 -9.17
CA VAL A 398 14.57 10.04 -8.07
C VAL A 398 15.75 10.42 -7.19
N LEU A 399 15.45 10.93 -6.00
CA LEU A 399 16.43 11.44 -5.04
C LEU A 399 16.68 10.43 -3.91
N PRO A 400 17.88 10.43 -3.29
CA PRO A 400 18.23 9.48 -2.22
C PRO A 400 17.58 9.78 -0.86
N HIS A 401 16.70 10.79 -0.77
CA HIS A 401 16.17 11.28 0.50
C HIS A 401 15.00 10.46 1.06
N TYR A 402 14.32 9.68 0.22
CA TYR A 402 13.07 8.99 0.55
C TYR A 402 13.08 7.53 0.12
N ASP A 403 11.95 6.85 0.35
CA ASP A 403 11.70 5.53 -0.19
C ASP A 403 11.82 5.52 -1.73
N SER A 404 12.12 4.33 -2.25
CA SER A 404 12.38 4.08 -3.65
C SER A 404 11.10 3.90 -4.49
N LEU A 405 9.90 4.02 -3.91
CA LEU A 405 8.66 3.73 -4.63
C LEU A 405 8.41 4.73 -5.76
N LEU A 406 8.28 4.21 -6.98
CA LEU A 406 7.96 5.00 -8.18
C LEU A 406 6.47 4.91 -8.52
N SER A 407 5.92 3.70 -8.42
CA SER A 407 4.54 3.42 -8.81
C SER A 407 4.01 2.17 -8.12
N LEU A 408 2.70 2.17 -7.87
CA LEU A 408 1.91 0.97 -7.60
C LEU A 408 1.20 0.60 -8.90
N LEU A 409 1.51 -0.58 -9.43
CA LEU A 409 0.80 -1.15 -10.57
C LEU A 409 -0.15 -2.21 -10.03
N ILE A 410 -1.45 -2.04 -10.28
CA ILE A 410 -2.50 -2.93 -9.81
C ILE A 410 -3.24 -3.48 -11.03
N CYS A 411 -3.38 -4.80 -11.10
CA CYS A 411 -4.14 -5.47 -12.15
C CYS A 411 -5.27 -6.30 -11.55
N HIS A 412 -6.48 -6.11 -12.07
CA HIS A 412 -7.68 -6.87 -11.73
C HIS A 412 -8.05 -7.82 -12.88
N GLY A 413 -8.62 -8.98 -12.57
CA GLY A 413 -9.17 -9.93 -13.53
C GLY A 413 -10.32 -10.74 -12.91
N ASN A 414 -11.14 -11.37 -13.74
CA ASN A 414 -12.24 -12.22 -13.29
C ASN A 414 -11.73 -13.54 -12.67
N SER A 415 -10.50 -13.93 -13.01
CA SER A 415 -9.77 -15.04 -12.39
C SER A 415 -8.38 -14.59 -11.97
N ARG A 416 -7.77 -15.33 -11.04
CA ARG A 416 -6.38 -15.11 -10.64
C ARG A 416 -5.44 -15.23 -11.83
N GLN A 417 -5.65 -16.20 -12.73
CA GLN A 417 -4.82 -16.34 -13.93
C GLN A 417 -4.91 -15.12 -14.85
N GLU A 418 -6.11 -14.55 -15.01
CA GLU A 418 -6.31 -13.33 -15.80
C GLU A 418 -5.58 -12.13 -15.17
N ALA A 419 -5.70 -11.95 -13.85
CA ALA A 419 -5.00 -10.88 -13.13
C ALA A 419 -3.47 -11.00 -13.29
N ILE A 420 -2.93 -12.23 -13.17
CA ILE A 420 -1.50 -12.51 -13.40
C ILE A 420 -1.09 -12.19 -14.84
N PHE A 421 -1.88 -12.61 -15.83
CA PHE A 421 -1.57 -12.36 -17.23
C PHE A 421 -1.59 -10.87 -17.56
N ARG A 422 -2.60 -10.14 -17.08
CA ARG A 422 -2.67 -8.67 -17.20
C ARG A 422 -1.48 -7.99 -16.53
N MET A 423 -1.10 -8.43 -15.33
CA MET A 423 0.09 -7.89 -14.65
C MET A 423 1.38 -8.12 -15.44
N ARG A 424 1.57 -9.33 -16.00
CA ARG A 424 2.73 -9.62 -16.84
C ARG A 424 2.78 -8.70 -18.05
N MET A 425 1.67 -8.52 -18.77
CA MET A 425 1.63 -7.65 -19.94
C MET A 425 1.85 -6.18 -19.56
N ALA A 426 1.19 -5.70 -18.51
CA ALA A 426 1.35 -4.35 -18.02
C ALA A 426 2.81 -4.06 -17.60
N LEU A 427 3.50 -5.00 -16.96
CA LEU A 427 4.93 -4.87 -16.62
C LEU A 427 5.85 -4.88 -17.86
N TYR A 428 5.52 -5.65 -18.90
CA TYR A 428 6.28 -5.62 -20.15
C TYR A 428 6.13 -4.29 -20.90
N GLU A 429 4.94 -3.69 -20.86
CA GLU A 429 4.64 -2.40 -21.47
C GLU A 429 5.12 -1.19 -20.66
N TYR A 430 5.47 -1.41 -19.37
CA TYR A 430 5.82 -0.32 -18.46
C TYR A 430 7.24 0.20 -18.72
N LEU A 431 7.35 1.23 -19.56
CA LEU A 431 8.62 1.88 -19.85
C LEU A 431 8.98 2.92 -18.80
N ILE A 432 10.05 2.66 -18.05
CA ILE A 432 10.68 3.63 -17.15
C ILE A 432 12.18 3.62 -17.45
N GLU A 433 12.67 4.67 -18.10
CA GLU A 433 14.08 4.80 -18.48
C GLU A 433 14.81 5.85 -17.64
N GLY A 434 16.12 5.65 -17.45
CA GLY A 434 17.00 6.57 -16.70
C GLY A 434 17.29 6.13 -15.26
N VAL A 435 16.51 5.19 -14.72
CA VAL A 435 16.77 4.51 -13.44
C VAL A 435 16.51 3.01 -13.58
N LYS A 436 17.14 2.19 -12.73
CA LYS A 436 16.82 0.76 -12.60
C LYS A 436 15.54 0.60 -11.80
N THR A 437 14.80 -0.48 -12.08
CA THR A 437 13.52 -0.75 -11.41
C THR A 437 13.37 -2.20 -11.00
N THR A 438 12.41 -2.46 -10.12
CA THR A 438 12.00 -3.82 -9.69
C THR A 438 11.13 -4.58 -10.70
N ILE A 439 10.84 -4.01 -11.89
CA ILE A 439 10.02 -4.66 -12.93
C ILE A 439 10.54 -6.07 -13.30
N PRO A 440 11.85 -6.28 -13.57
CA PRO A 440 12.38 -7.62 -13.87
C PRO A 440 12.17 -8.62 -12.73
N PHE A 441 12.24 -8.18 -11.48
CA PHE A 441 11.96 -9.01 -10.32
C PHE A 441 10.49 -9.46 -10.28
N HIS A 442 9.55 -8.54 -10.50
CA HIS A 442 8.13 -8.87 -10.53
C HIS A 442 7.80 -9.86 -11.65
N LEU A 443 8.38 -9.67 -12.84
CA LEU A 443 8.25 -10.63 -13.94
C LEU A 443 8.78 -12.01 -13.55
N ALA A 444 9.93 -12.11 -12.88
CA ALA A 444 10.47 -13.39 -12.41
C ALA A 444 9.53 -14.09 -11.41
N VAL A 445 8.92 -13.35 -10.47
CA VAL A 445 7.91 -13.88 -9.54
C VAL A 445 6.68 -14.40 -10.29
N LEU A 446 6.12 -13.59 -11.19
CA LEU A 446 4.86 -13.91 -11.90
C LEU A 446 4.98 -15.07 -12.89
N HIS A 447 6.20 -15.41 -13.33
CA HIS A 447 6.46 -16.58 -14.19
C HIS A 447 6.83 -17.85 -13.38
N ASN A 448 7.03 -17.72 -12.07
CA ASN A 448 7.39 -18.86 -11.24
C ASN A 448 6.19 -19.81 -11.03
N LYS A 449 6.41 -21.11 -11.23
CA LYS A 449 5.35 -22.13 -11.14
C LYS A 449 4.68 -22.20 -9.75
N ASN A 450 5.41 -21.93 -8.67
CA ASN A 450 4.85 -21.93 -7.32
C ASN A 450 3.97 -20.71 -7.09
N PHE A 451 4.36 -19.54 -7.61
CA PHE A 451 3.48 -18.36 -7.60
C PHE A 451 2.20 -18.62 -8.40
N LEU A 452 2.29 -19.20 -9.60
CA LEU A 452 1.13 -19.54 -10.43
C LEU A 452 0.16 -20.50 -9.75
N ARG A 453 0.66 -21.46 -8.96
CA ARG A 453 -0.15 -22.38 -8.15
C ARG A 453 -0.71 -21.75 -6.87
N GLY A 454 -0.21 -20.58 -6.49
CA GLY A 454 -0.55 -19.94 -5.22
C GLY A 454 0.25 -20.48 -4.03
N ASP A 455 1.26 -21.33 -4.25
CA ASP A 455 2.15 -21.93 -3.25
C ASP A 455 3.22 -20.91 -2.79
N VAL A 456 2.78 -19.90 -2.04
CA VAL A 456 3.62 -18.79 -1.57
C VAL A 456 3.71 -18.76 -0.04
N THR A 457 4.86 -18.31 0.47
CA THR A 457 5.15 -18.11 1.89
C THR A 457 6.10 -16.93 2.03
N THR A 458 6.36 -16.45 3.24
CA THR A 458 7.35 -15.38 3.48
C THR A 458 8.79 -15.77 3.11
N GLY A 459 9.07 -17.05 2.86
CA GLY A 459 10.37 -17.55 2.36
C GLY A 459 10.40 -17.79 0.85
N PHE A 460 9.37 -17.35 0.12
CA PHE A 460 9.20 -17.67 -1.30
C PHE A 460 10.39 -17.22 -2.17
N ILE A 461 10.90 -16.01 -1.97
CA ILE A 461 11.95 -15.42 -2.81
C ILE A 461 13.22 -16.27 -2.76
N GLU A 462 13.67 -16.61 -1.55
CA GLU A 462 14.88 -17.40 -1.31
C GLU A 462 14.68 -18.85 -1.77
N LYS A 463 13.57 -19.49 -1.40
CA LYS A 463 13.29 -20.91 -1.71
C LYS A 463 13.20 -21.17 -3.21
N ASN A 464 12.66 -20.21 -3.95
CA ASN A 464 12.49 -20.30 -5.40
C ASN A 464 13.62 -19.69 -6.20
N LYS A 465 14.69 -19.20 -5.52
CA LYS A 465 15.85 -18.59 -6.15
C LYS A 465 15.47 -17.48 -7.16
N ILE A 466 14.45 -16.68 -6.81
CA ILE A 466 13.87 -15.71 -7.75
C ILE A 466 14.93 -14.75 -8.30
N LEU A 467 15.90 -14.35 -7.48
CA LEU A 467 16.98 -13.45 -7.87
C LEU A 467 17.88 -14.02 -8.97
N GLU A 468 18.05 -15.35 -9.04
CA GLU A 468 18.81 -16.00 -10.11
C GLU A 468 18.07 -15.86 -11.46
N CYS A 469 16.73 -15.88 -11.43
CA CYS A 469 15.87 -15.76 -12.61
C CYS A 469 15.68 -14.32 -13.10
N VAL A 470 15.98 -13.29 -12.28
CA VAL A 470 15.80 -11.88 -12.65
C VAL A 470 16.52 -11.52 -13.95
N LYS A 471 17.71 -12.10 -14.17
CA LYS A 471 18.55 -11.84 -15.35
C LYS A 471 17.84 -12.13 -16.67
N ASP A 472 16.89 -13.05 -16.67
CA ASP A 472 16.12 -13.43 -17.86
C ASP A 472 15.10 -12.35 -18.26
N TYR A 473 14.73 -11.48 -17.32
CA TYR A 473 13.72 -10.42 -17.50
C TYR A 473 14.30 -9.01 -17.49
N CYS A 474 15.60 -8.86 -17.29
CA CYS A 474 16.26 -7.59 -17.51
C CYS A 474 16.13 -7.24 -19.00
N TRP A 475 15.63 -6.04 -19.30
CA TRP A 475 15.64 -5.51 -20.65
C TRP A 475 17.07 -5.61 -21.19
N LYS A 476 17.26 -6.49 -22.18
CA LYS A 476 18.48 -6.49 -22.99
C LYS A 476 18.42 -5.17 -23.74
N LYS A 477 19.41 -4.29 -23.53
CA LYS A 477 19.64 -3.21 -24.48
C LYS A 477 19.61 -3.86 -25.87
N GLU A 478 18.67 -3.44 -26.73
CA GLU A 478 18.88 -3.64 -28.15
C GLU A 478 20.29 -3.14 -28.45
N LYS A 479 21.00 -3.84 -29.34
CA LYS A 479 22.32 -3.39 -29.81
C LYS A 479 22.20 -1.90 -30.10
N ASP A 480 23.16 -1.10 -29.62
CA ASP A 480 23.22 0.31 -29.96
C ASP A 480 22.96 0.43 -31.46
N LEU A 481 22.00 1.29 -31.83
CA LEU A 481 21.70 1.56 -33.23
C LEU A 481 23.03 1.84 -33.92
N THR A 482 23.28 1.13 -35.01
CA THR A 482 24.45 1.40 -35.85
C THR A 482 24.41 2.86 -36.29
N ASP A 483 25.56 3.44 -36.61
CA ASP A 483 25.61 4.84 -37.05
C ASP A 483 24.73 5.05 -38.30
N GLU A 484 24.61 4.04 -39.17
CA GLU A 484 23.63 4.03 -40.27
C GLU A 484 22.18 4.13 -39.79
N GLN A 485 21.76 3.32 -38.81
CA GLN A 485 20.39 3.38 -38.28
C GLN A 485 20.10 4.72 -37.58
N LYS A 486 21.06 5.28 -36.85
CA LYS A 486 20.95 6.62 -36.25
C LYS A 486 20.81 7.69 -37.33
N VAL A 487 21.64 7.64 -38.38
CA VAL A 487 21.54 8.55 -39.53
C VAL A 487 20.18 8.42 -40.20
N ILE A 488 19.69 7.21 -40.46
CA ILE A 488 18.36 6.99 -41.07
C ILE A 488 17.26 7.62 -40.21
N ILE A 489 17.28 7.40 -38.89
CA ILE A 489 16.28 7.97 -37.97
C ILE A 489 16.33 9.49 -37.96
N VAL A 490 17.53 10.09 -37.83
CA VAL A 490 17.71 11.54 -37.84
C VAL A 490 17.25 12.13 -39.18
N THR A 491 17.68 11.53 -40.30
CA THR A 491 17.33 12.00 -41.65
C THR A 491 15.83 11.87 -41.90
N THR A 492 15.19 10.81 -41.41
CA THR A 492 13.73 10.61 -41.51
C THR A 492 12.96 11.60 -40.65
N ALA A 493 13.40 11.85 -39.40
CA ALA A 493 12.78 12.80 -38.50
C ALA A 493 12.91 14.25 -39.02
N VAL A 494 14.08 14.61 -39.53
CA VAL A 494 14.34 15.89 -40.18
C VAL A 494 13.51 16.02 -41.46
N SER A 495 13.45 14.98 -42.30
CA SER A 495 12.61 14.98 -43.51
C SER A 495 11.13 15.15 -43.18
N LYS A 496 10.60 14.43 -42.19
CA LYS A 496 9.21 14.61 -41.71
C LYS A 496 8.97 16.00 -41.13
N TYR A 497 9.93 16.56 -40.40
CA TYR A 497 9.84 17.92 -39.88
C TYR A 497 9.84 18.95 -41.02
N ILE A 498 10.68 18.75 -42.05
CA ILE A 498 10.73 19.59 -43.25
C ILE A 498 9.45 19.43 -44.09
N GLU A 499 8.91 18.22 -44.27
CA GLU A 499 7.62 17.98 -44.92
C GLU A 499 6.48 18.69 -44.18
N LYS A 500 6.48 18.64 -42.85
CA LYS A 500 5.51 19.33 -42.00
C LYS A 500 5.66 20.86 -42.07
N LYS A 501 6.87 21.36 -42.30
CA LYS A 501 7.18 22.79 -42.45
C LYS A 501 6.92 23.33 -43.86
N ASN A 502 7.10 22.49 -44.90
CA ASN A 502 6.99 22.87 -46.31
C ASN A 502 5.59 22.63 -46.90
N GLY A 503 4.62 22.19 -46.10
CA GLY A 503 3.21 22.19 -46.47
C GLY A 503 2.87 21.25 -47.63
N ASN A 504 2.64 19.98 -47.32
CA ASN A 504 1.72 19.19 -48.12
C ASN A 504 0.90 18.28 -47.21
N ASN A 505 -0.26 18.80 -46.80
CA ASN A 505 -1.21 18.12 -45.93
C ASN A 505 -2.02 17.11 -46.77
N LYS A 506 -1.39 16.03 -47.26
CA LYS A 506 -2.16 14.87 -47.74
C LYS A 506 -2.61 14.06 -46.52
N THR A 507 -3.76 14.47 -45.98
CA THR A 507 -4.56 13.63 -45.10
C THR A 507 -4.83 12.30 -45.81
N SER A 508 -4.66 11.17 -45.11
CA SER A 508 -4.96 9.87 -45.70
C SER A 508 -6.43 9.82 -46.13
N ALA A 509 -6.74 9.06 -47.17
CA ALA A 509 -8.12 8.92 -47.68
C ALA A 509 -9.13 8.56 -46.57
N TRP A 510 -8.69 7.81 -45.56
CA TRP A 510 -9.47 7.45 -44.37
C TRP A 510 -9.81 8.64 -43.47
N VAL A 511 -8.90 9.62 -43.32
CA VAL A 511 -9.12 10.82 -42.51
C VAL A 511 -10.06 11.81 -43.23
N GLN A 512 -10.05 11.82 -44.56
CA GLN A 512 -10.97 12.65 -45.36
C GLN A 512 -12.39 12.08 -45.36
N ALA A 513 -12.54 10.76 -45.52
CA ALA A 513 -13.84 10.09 -45.47
C ALA A 513 -14.57 10.33 -44.14
N GLY A 514 -13.88 10.18 -43.00
CA GLY A 514 -14.49 10.42 -41.69
C GLY A 514 -14.82 11.89 -41.40
N ARG A 515 -14.21 12.85 -42.11
CA ARG A 515 -14.54 14.29 -41.99
C ARG A 515 -15.71 14.70 -42.89
N GLN A 516 -15.91 14.02 -44.01
CA GLN A 516 -17.08 14.22 -44.87
C GLN A 516 -18.36 13.71 -44.21
N GLU A 517 -18.32 12.54 -43.55
CA GLU A 517 -19.47 12.02 -42.79
C GLU A 517 -19.90 12.95 -41.64
N LEU A 518 -18.96 13.66 -41.01
CA LEU A 518 -19.25 14.64 -39.97
C LEU A 518 -19.84 15.95 -40.50
N MET A 519 -19.53 16.35 -41.74
CA MET A 519 -20.12 17.57 -42.35
C MET A 519 -21.49 17.32 -42.99
N GLU A 520 -21.80 16.09 -43.41
CA GLU A 520 -23.12 15.73 -43.94
C GLU A 520 -24.18 15.53 -42.84
N GLN A 521 -23.78 15.43 -41.57
CA GLN A 521 -24.70 15.33 -40.42
C GLN A 521 -25.06 16.68 -39.77
N GLU A 522 -24.45 17.79 -40.22
CA GLU A 522 -24.74 19.16 -39.74
C GLU A 522 -25.47 20.04 -40.79
N LEU A 523 -26.07 19.45 -41.82
CA LEU A 523 -26.93 20.14 -42.79
C LEU A 523 -28.41 19.71 -42.70
#